data_AF-T0IWQ9-F1
#
_entry.id   AF-T0IWQ9-F1
#
_cell.length_a   1.000
_cell.length_b   1.000
_cell.length_c   1.000
_cell.angle_alpha   90.00
_cell.angle_beta   90.00
_cell.angle_gamma   90.00
#
_symmetry.space_group_name_H-M   'P 1'
#
loop_
_entity.id
_entity.type
_entity.pdbx_description
1 polymer ?
#
loop_
_entity_poly.entity_id
_entity_poly.type
_entity_poly.pdbx_seq_one_letter_code
_entity_poly.pdbx_strand_id
1 'polypeptide(L)' 'MANPDYRALADKAQAEADAAQLDNVRDRCLRSAAAFLAMAQRQDLGDRNRARREAELAAIATDTATPDTPA' A
#
# COMPACT_ATOMS: atom_id res chain seq x y z
N MET A 1 -14.60 2.85 5.83
CA MET A 1 -13.53 2.61 6.83
C MET A 1 -12.20 2.73 6.09
N ALA A 2 -11.25 3.51 6.61
CA ALA A 2 -9.89 3.52 6.04
C ALA A 2 -9.26 2.13 6.21
N ASN A 3 -8.49 1.67 5.23
CA ASN A 3 -7.72 0.44 5.38
C ASN A 3 -6.70 0.63 6.53
N PRO A 4 -6.49 -0.39 7.39
CA PRO A 4 -5.49 -0.32 8.45
C PRO A 4 -4.09 -0.01 7.89
N ASP A 5 -3.26 0.68 8.66
CA ASP A 5 -1.85 0.83 8.31
C ASP A 5 -1.11 -0.49 8.53
N TYR A 6 -0.98 -1.26 7.45
CA TYR A 6 -0.31 -2.55 7.48
C TYR A 6 1.20 -2.45 7.75
N ARG A 7 1.86 -1.31 7.48
CA ARG A 7 3.27 -1.13 7.88
C ARG A 7 3.38 -1.03 9.39
N ALA A 8 2.57 -0.17 10.01
CA ALA A 8 2.55 -0.04 11.47
C ALA A 8 2.22 -1.37 12.17
N LEU A 9 1.31 -2.17 11.60
CA LEU A 9 1.01 -3.51 12.12
C LEU A 9 2.18 -4.50 11.95
N ALA A 10 2.91 -4.44 10.84
CA ALA A 10 4.10 -5.25 10.64
C ALA A 10 5.20 -4.89 11.65
N ASP A 11 5.47 -3.60 11.85
CA ASP A 11 6.47 -3.11 12.80
C ASP A 11 6.12 -3.50 14.24
N LYS A 12 4.84 -3.37 14.60
CA LYS A 12 4.35 -3.83 15.91
C LYS A 12 4.58 -5.34 16.10
N ALA A 13 4.21 -6.15 15.11
CA ALA A 13 4.39 -7.60 15.20
C ALA A 13 5.87 -8.00 15.26
N GLN A 14 6.75 -7.26 14.60
CA GLN A 14 8.20 -7.45 14.71
C GLN A 14 8.70 -7.13 16.11
N ALA A 15 8.30 -5.99 16.69
CA ALA A 15 8.66 -5.63 18.06
C ALA A 15 8.16 -6.66 19.09
N GLU A 16 6.97 -7.23 18.88
CA GLU A 16 6.45 -8.33 19.71
C GLU A 16 7.28 -9.61 19.56
N ALA A 17 7.79 -9.92 18.35
CA ALA A 17 8.69 -11.04 18.14
C ALA A 17 10.04 -10.83 18.87
N ASP A 18 10.57 -9.62 18.82
CA ASP A 18 11.83 -9.26 19.47
C ASP A 18 11.72 -9.33 21.00
N ALA A 19 10.55 -8.97 21.56
CA ALA A 19 10.26 -9.08 22.99
C ALA A 19 9.88 -10.51 23.43
N ALA A 20 9.61 -11.43 22.51
CA ALA A 20 9.12 -12.77 22.84
C ALA A 20 10.21 -13.63 23.49
N GLN A 21 9.89 -14.15 24.67
CA GLN A 21 10.75 -15.07 25.42
C GLN A 21 10.60 -16.54 25.00
N LEU A 22 9.49 -16.88 24.34
CA LEU A 22 9.22 -18.22 23.84
C LEU A 22 9.30 -18.25 22.31
N ASP A 23 9.99 -19.26 21.78
CA ASP A 23 10.23 -19.38 20.34
C ASP A 23 8.92 -19.53 19.55
N ASN A 24 7.96 -20.30 20.06
CA ASN A 24 6.65 -20.46 19.40
C ASN A 24 5.86 -19.14 19.29
N VAL A 25 6.02 -18.23 20.25
CA VAL A 25 5.43 -16.89 20.23
C VAL A 25 6.16 -16.02 19.22
N ARG A 26 7.50 -16.03 19.25
CA ARG A 26 8.34 -15.32 18.27
C ARG A 26 7.97 -15.71 16.84
N ASP A 27 7.91 -16.99 16.54
CA ASP A 27 7.60 -17.52 15.21
C ASP A 27 6.20 -17.13 14.73
N ARG A 28 5.22 -17.09 15.63
CA ARG A 28 3.88 -16.59 15.31
C ARG A 28 3.92 -15.10 14.98
N CYS A 29 4.62 -14.29 15.78
CA CYS A 29 4.74 -12.85 15.56
C CYS A 29 5.47 -12.54 14.25
N LEU A 30 6.55 -13.24 13.93
CA LEU A 30 7.27 -13.12 12.65
C LEU A 30 6.37 -13.45 11.45
N ARG A 31 5.55 -14.51 11.54
CA ARG A 31 4.58 -14.84 10.49
C ARG A 31 3.53 -13.75 10.31
N SER A 32 3.04 -13.16 11.41
CA SER A 32 2.13 -12.03 11.36
C SER A 32 2.78 -10.81 10.71
N ALA A 33 4.02 -10.47 11.09
CA ALA A 33 4.77 -9.37 10.50
C ALA A 33 4.93 -9.54 8.98
N ALA A 34 5.30 -10.74 8.54
CA ALA A 34 5.42 -11.06 7.11
C ALA A 34 4.08 -10.93 6.37
N ALA A 35 2.97 -11.37 6.97
CA ALA A 35 1.64 -11.25 6.38
C ALA A 35 1.20 -9.78 6.25
N PHE A 36 1.43 -8.96 7.28
CA PHE A 36 1.15 -7.53 7.24
C PHE A 36 2.01 -6.81 6.19
N LEU A 37 3.31 -7.12 6.12
CA LEU A 37 4.19 -6.55 5.11
C LEU A 37 3.73 -6.88 3.68
N ALA A 38 3.29 -8.11 3.43
CA ALA A 38 2.74 -8.51 2.14
C ALA A 38 1.46 -7.73 1.78
N MET A 39 0.60 -7.44 2.76
CA MET A 39 -0.58 -6.60 2.54
C MET A 39 -0.21 -5.13 2.28
N ALA A 40 0.75 -4.58 3.01
CA ALA A 40 1.27 -3.23 2.78
C ALA A 40 1.79 -3.06 1.34
N GLN A 41 2.58 -4.03 0.85
CA GLN A 41 3.09 -4.02 -0.52
C GLN A 41 1.96 -4.06 -1.57
N ARG A 42 0.91 -4.85 -1.32
CA ARG A 42 -0.26 -4.90 -2.21
C ARG A 42 -1.03 -3.58 -2.21
N GLN A 43 -1.17 -2.94 -1.05
CA GLN A 43 -1.78 -1.63 -0.93
C GLN A 43 -0.97 -0.57 -1.70
N ASP A 44 0.34 -0.51 -1.47
CA ASP A 44 1.25 0.40 -2.18
C ASP A 44 1.12 0.22 -3.72
N LEU A 45 1.06 -1.02 -4.19
CA LEU A 45 0.88 -1.31 -5.62
C LEU A 45 -0.48 -0.84 -6.14
N GLY A 46 -1.56 -1.09 -5.38
CA GLY A 46 -2.89 -0.63 -5.70
C GLY A 46 -2.95 0.90 -5.78
N ASP A 47 -2.31 1.59 -4.85
CA ASP A 47 -2.29 3.05 -4.75
C ASP A 47 -1.51 3.65 -5.92
N ARG A 48 -0.34 3.10 -6.27
CA ARG A 48 0.43 3.48 -7.46
C ARG A 48 -0.36 3.29 -8.75
N ASN A 49 -1.07 2.16 -8.88
CA ASN A 49 -1.87 1.88 -10.05
C ASN A 49 -3.06 2.84 -10.19
N ARG A 50 -3.70 3.23 -9.07
CA ARG A 50 -4.76 4.25 -9.09
C ARG A 50 -4.21 5.61 -9.49
N ALA A 51 -3.13 6.06 -8.86
CA ALA A 51 -2.46 7.32 -9.20
C ALA A 51 -2.05 7.37 -10.68
N ARG A 52 -1.55 6.26 -11.24
CA ARG A 52 -1.22 6.17 -12.66
C ARG A 52 -2.44 6.37 -13.55
N ARG A 53 -3.55 5.67 -13.28
CA ARG A 53 -4.79 5.81 -14.06
C ARG A 53 -5.38 7.21 -13.95
N GLU A 54 -5.34 7.80 -12.77
CA GLU A 54 -5.81 9.17 -12.56
C GLU A 54 -4.98 10.18 -13.36
N ALA A 55 -3.65 10.01 -13.41
CA ALA A 55 -2.77 10.83 -14.24
C ALA A 55 -3.04 10.63 -15.75
N GLU A 56 -3.23 9.39 -16.21
CA GLU A 56 -3.59 9.07 -17.60
C GLU A 56 -4.93 9.74 -17.99
N LEU A 57 -5.95 9.65 -17.13
CA LEU A 57 -7.25 10.27 -17.35
C LEU A 57 -7.16 11.81 -17.35
N ALA A 58 -6.38 12.40 -16.44
CA ALA A 58 -6.14 13.83 -16.43
C ALA A 58 -5.45 14.31 -17.72
N ALA A 59 -4.48 13.55 -18.23
CA ALA A 59 -3.80 13.85 -19.48
C ALA A 59 -4.76 13.80 -20.69
N ILE A 60 -5.64 12.79 -20.75
CA ILE A 60 -6.69 12.68 -21.79
C ILE A 60 -7.68 13.85 -21.69
N ALA A 61 -8.07 14.24 -20.48
CA ALA A 61 -8.97 15.38 -20.26
C ALA A 61 -8.34 16.70 -20.73
N THR A 62 -7.04 16.90 -20.53
CA THR A 62 -6.34 18.10 -21.02
C THR A 62 -6.18 18.12 -22.54
N ASP A 63 -5.98 16.97 -23.17
CA ASP A 63 -5.84 16.83 -24.63
C ASP A 63 -7.18 17.11 -25.34
N THR A 64 -8.27 16.51 -24.85
CA THR A 64 -9.61 16.71 -25.41
C THR A 64 -10.20 18.10 -25.18
N ALA A 65 -9.69 18.86 -24.20
CA ALA A 65 -10.13 20.22 -23.89
C ALA A 65 -9.48 21.30 -24.78
N THR A 66 -8.62 20.93 -25.74
CA THR A 66 -8.09 21.86 -26.75
C THR A 66 -8.83 21.66 -28.08
N PRO A 67 -10.06 22.19 -28.27
CA PRO A 67 -10.65 22.24 -29.59
C PRO A 67 -9.92 23.30 -30.42
N ASP A 68 -9.21 22.86 -31.46
CA ASP A 68 -8.76 23.69 -32.56
C ASP A 68 -9.98 24.45 -33.11
N THR A 69 -10.05 25.74 -32.82
CA THR A 69 -11.00 26.65 -33.46
C THR A 69 -10.27 27.26 -34.66
N PRO A 70 -10.48 26.78 -35.89
CA PRO A 70 -9.87 27.42 -37.05
C PRO A 70 -10.51 28.81 -37.25
N ALA A 71 -9.63 29.79 -37.52
CA ALA A 71 -9.95 31.19 -37.76
C ALA A 71 -10.59 31.45 -39.14
#